data_AF-O86984-F1
#
_entry.id   AF-O86984-F1
#
_cell.length_a   1.000
_cell.length_b   1.000
_cell.length_c   1.000
_cell.angle_alpha   90.00
_cell.angle_beta   90.00
_cell.angle_gamma   90.00
#
_symmetry.space_group_name_H-M   'P 1'
#
loop_
_entity.id
_entity.type
_entity.pdbx_description
1 polymer ?
#
loop_
_entity_poly.entity_id
_entity_poly.type
_entity_poly.pdbx_seq_one_letter_code
_entity_poly.pdbx_strand_id
1 'polypeptide(L)'
;MNHSSRRTTSLLFTAALAATALVAATTPASAQELALKRDLGLSDAEVAELRAAEAEAVELEEELRDSLGSDFGGVYLDADTTEITVAVTDPAAVSRVDADDVTVDVVDFGETALNDFVASLNAIADTADPKVTGWYTDLESDAVVITTLRGGTPAAEELAERAGLDERAVRIVEEDEEPQSLAAIIGGNPYYFGNYRCSIGFSVRQGSQTGFATAGHCGSTGTRVSSPSGTVAGSYFPGRDMGWVRITSADTVTPLVNRYNGGTVTVTGSQEAATGSSVCRSGATTGWRCGTIQSKNQTVRYAEGTVTGLTRTTACAEGGDSGGPWLTGSQAQGVTSGGTGDCRSGGITFFQPINPLLSYFGLQLVTG
;
A
#
# COMPACT_ATOMS: atom_id res chain seq x y z
N MET A 1 48.25 68.64 -55.28
CA MET A 1 47.39 69.31 -56.28
C MET A 1 45.95 68.88 -56.06
N ASN A 2 45.00 69.79 -56.26
CA ASN A 2 43.54 69.64 -56.35
C ASN A 2 42.72 68.96 -55.23
N HIS A 3 42.02 69.84 -54.51
CA HIS A 3 40.71 69.72 -53.88
C HIS A 3 39.80 68.51 -54.22
N SER A 4 39.06 68.06 -53.21
CA SER A 4 37.60 68.26 -53.21
C SER A 4 37.02 68.32 -51.79
N SER A 5 36.10 69.27 -51.55
CA SER A 5 35.25 69.33 -50.36
C SER A 5 33.97 68.53 -50.60
N ARG A 6 33.40 67.91 -49.55
CA ARG A 6 31.92 67.89 -49.35
C ARG A 6 31.45 67.33 -48.00
N ARG A 7 30.68 68.18 -47.32
CA ARG A 7 29.40 67.92 -46.62
C ARG A 7 29.34 66.97 -45.42
N THR A 8 29.04 67.59 -44.28
CA THR A 8 28.33 67.07 -43.11
C THR A 8 27.05 66.30 -43.45
N THR A 9 26.82 65.21 -42.73
CA THR A 9 25.49 64.62 -42.48
C THR A 9 25.46 64.09 -41.05
N SER A 10 24.63 64.67 -40.18
CA SER A 10 24.42 64.16 -38.83
C SER A 10 23.44 62.98 -38.87
N LEU A 11 23.81 61.85 -38.27
CA LEU A 11 22.86 60.79 -37.91
C LEU A 11 22.59 60.84 -36.40
N LEU A 12 21.32 60.96 -36.02
CA LEU A 12 20.87 60.67 -34.67
C LEU A 12 20.80 59.16 -34.46
N PHE A 13 21.47 58.66 -33.43
CA PHE A 13 21.28 57.29 -32.94
C PHE A 13 20.29 57.30 -31.77
N THR A 14 19.05 56.90 -32.03
CA THR A 14 18.10 56.51 -30.97
C THR A 14 18.43 55.10 -30.50
N ALA A 15 18.97 54.97 -29.29
CA ALA A 15 19.18 53.68 -28.65
C ALA A 15 17.85 53.15 -28.07
N ALA A 16 17.38 52.02 -28.59
CA ALA A 16 16.24 51.30 -28.01
C ALA A 16 16.75 50.32 -26.94
N LEU A 17 16.35 50.52 -25.68
CA LEU A 17 16.56 49.52 -24.63
C LEU A 17 15.57 48.37 -24.86
N ALA A 18 16.07 47.22 -25.28
CA ALA A 18 15.30 45.99 -25.29
C ALA A 18 15.36 45.34 -23.90
N ALA A 19 14.25 45.41 -23.15
CA ALA A 19 14.10 44.66 -21.90
C ALA A 19 13.85 43.18 -22.22
N THR A 20 14.88 42.34 -22.13
CA THR A 20 14.72 40.89 -22.15
C THR A 20 14.11 40.42 -20.83
N ALA A 21 12.80 40.17 -20.83
CA ALA A 21 12.16 39.42 -19.76
C ALA A 21 12.73 37.99 -19.73
N LEU A 22 13.36 37.62 -18.63
CA LEU A 22 13.83 36.25 -18.40
C LEU A 22 12.61 35.40 -18.05
N VAL A 23 12.12 34.61 -19.01
CA VAL A 23 11.10 33.60 -18.73
C VAL A 23 11.79 32.48 -17.97
N ALA A 24 11.58 32.42 -16.65
CA ALA A 24 12.03 31.30 -15.83
C ALA A 24 11.37 30.02 -16.37
N ALA A 25 12.20 29.04 -16.73
CA ALA A 25 11.69 27.74 -17.18
C ALA A 25 11.12 27.00 -15.97
N THR A 26 9.81 26.80 -15.93
CA THR A 26 9.17 25.97 -14.92
C THR A 26 9.61 24.53 -15.11
N THR A 27 10.42 24.01 -14.19
CA THR A 27 10.63 22.58 -14.04
C THR A 27 9.28 21.92 -13.79
N PRO A 28 8.95 20.81 -14.50
CA PRO A 28 7.70 20.12 -14.27
C PRO A 28 7.68 19.53 -12.87
N ALA A 29 6.57 19.74 -12.15
CA ALA A 29 6.36 19.19 -10.83
C ALA A 29 6.57 17.66 -10.81
N SER A 30 7.27 17.19 -9.79
CA SER A 30 7.46 15.78 -9.49
C SER A 30 6.12 15.09 -9.23
N ALA A 31 6.12 13.75 -9.34
CA ALA A 31 4.95 12.95 -8.98
C ALA A 31 4.53 13.13 -7.50
N GLN A 32 5.46 13.53 -6.62
CA GLN A 32 5.20 13.79 -5.21
C GLN A 32 4.50 15.14 -5.00
N GLU A 33 4.98 16.21 -5.64
CA GLU A 33 4.31 17.53 -5.58
C GLU A 33 2.88 17.44 -6.16
N LEU A 34 2.69 16.72 -7.26
CA LEU A 34 1.35 16.47 -7.81
C LEU A 34 0.44 15.66 -6.89
N ALA A 35 0.99 14.83 -6.00
CA ALA A 35 0.24 14.12 -4.97
C ALA A 35 -0.11 15.06 -3.80
N LEU A 36 0.86 15.81 -3.26
CA LEU A 36 0.65 16.79 -2.19
C LEU A 36 -0.48 17.77 -2.54
N LYS A 37 -0.43 18.39 -3.72
CA LYS A 37 -1.48 19.31 -4.20
C LYS A 37 -2.86 18.66 -4.32
N ARG A 38 -2.92 17.37 -4.68
CA ARG A 38 -4.18 16.64 -4.87
C ARG A 38 -4.78 16.22 -3.54
N ASP A 39 -3.95 15.72 -2.63
CA ASP A 39 -4.38 15.03 -1.41
C ASP A 39 -4.53 16.00 -0.22
N LEU A 40 -3.68 17.03 -0.15
CA LEU A 40 -3.73 18.10 0.87
C LEU A 40 -4.42 19.37 0.35
N GLY A 41 -4.79 19.44 -0.93
CA GLY A 41 -5.50 20.58 -1.53
C GLY A 41 -4.65 21.81 -1.85
N LEU A 42 -3.33 21.72 -1.68
CA LEU A 42 -2.38 22.84 -1.77
C LEU A 42 -2.17 23.36 -3.21
N SER A 43 -1.86 24.65 -3.34
CA SER A 43 -1.38 25.30 -4.55
C SER A 43 0.13 25.07 -4.78
N ASP A 44 0.65 25.52 -5.93
CA ASP A 44 2.10 25.46 -6.20
C ASP A 44 2.93 26.35 -5.25
N ALA A 45 2.33 27.40 -4.68
CA ALA A 45 3.00 28.28 -3.73
C ALA A 45 3.06 27.64 -2.34
N GLU A 46 1.92 27.16 -1.84
CA GLU A 46 1.82 26.50 -0.51
C GLU A 46 2.67 25.22 -0.46
N VAL A 47 2.80 24.47 -1.57
CA VAL A 47 3.75 23.33 -1.62
C VAL A 47 5.20 23.80 -1.53
N ALA A 48 5.57 24.90 -2.18
CA ALA A 48 6.95 25.41 -2.11
C ALA A 48 7.28 25.97 -0.71
N GLU A 49 6.31 26.58 -0.05
CA GLU A 49 6.37 27.08 1.33
C GLU A 49 6.51 25.93 2.34
N LEU A 50 5.61 24.94 2.28
CA LEU A 50 5.70 23.71 3.06
C LEU A 50 7.06 23.02 2.90
N ARG A 51 7.59 22.91 1.67
CA ARG A 51 8.92 22.32 1.43
C ARG A 51 10.08 23.11 2.03
N ALA A 52 9.95 24.43 2.16
CA ALA A 52 10.98 25.24 2.81
C ALA A 52 10.96 25.02 4.32
N ALA A 53 9.77 25.10 4.94
CA ALA A 53 9.58 24.87 6.38
C ALA A 53 9.94 23.44 6.80
N GLU A 54 9.59 22.42 6.00
CA GLU A 54 10.03 21.02 6.22
C GLU A 54 11.55 20.87 6.22
N ALA A 55 12.28 21.62 5.38
CA ALA A 55 13.74 21.54 5.31
C ALA A 55 14.40 22.28 6.49
N GLU A 56 13.88 23.45 6.84
CA GLU A 56 14.33 24.25 7.97
C GLU A 56 14.09 23.54 9.32
N ALA A 57 12.92 22.93 9.50
CA ALA A 57 12.62 22.14 10.70
C ALA A 57 13.59 20.97 10.91
N VAL A 58 14.02 20.30 9.84
CA VAL A 58 15.03 19.22 9.91
C VAL A 58 16.41 19.75 10.29
N GLU A 59 16.85 20.87 9.72
CA GLU A 59 18.15 21.48 10.08
C GLU A 59 18.16 21.96 11.54
N LEU A 60 17.06 22.59 12.00
CA LEU A 60 16.87 23.01 13.38
C LEU A 60 16.80 21.83 14.36
N GLU A 61 16.12 20.74 14.01
CA GLU A 61 16.02 19.56 14.87
C GLU A 61 17.40 18.93 15.09
N GLU A 62 18.23 18.78 14.05
CA GLU A 62 19.59 18.26 14.19
C GLU A 62 20.49 19.19 15.04
N GLU A 63 20.47 20.51 14.80
CA GLU A 63 21.31 21.47 15.55
C GLU A 63 20.89 21.62 17.02
N LEU A 64 19.59 21.76 17.29
CA LEU A 64 19.08 22.03 18.63
C LEU A 64 19.12 20.80 19.52
N ARG A 65 18.94 19.59 18.95
CA ARG A 65 19.14 18.33 19.68
C ARG A 65 20.59 18.17 20.16
N ASP A 66 21.57 18.42 19.29
CA ASP A 66 23.00 18.33 19.63
C ASP A 66 23.45 19.44 20.60
N SER A 67 22.92 20.66 20.44
CA SER A 67 23.33 21.80 21.25
C SER A 67 22.63 21.88 22.61
N LEU A 68 21.30 21.69 22.69
CA LEU A 68 20.52 21.77 23.92
C LEU A 68 20.64 20.49 24.77
N GLY A 69 20.83 19.32 24.15
CA GLY A 69 21.02 18.06 24.86
C GLY A 69 19.78 17.63 25.65
N SER A 70 19.89 17.54 26.98
CA SER A 70 18.76 17.18 27.86
C SER A 70 17.63 18.21 27.87
N ASP A 71 17.93 19.44 27.48
CA ASP A 71 16.99 20.56 27.55
C ASP A 71 16.12 20.63 26.28
N PHE A 72 16.39 19.76 25.29
CA PHE A 72 15.66 19.64 24.03
C PHE A 72 14.33 18.90 24.23
N GLY A 73 13.22 19.58 23.93
CA GLY A 73 11.87 19.03 24.01
C GLY A 73 11.31 18.53 22.68
N GLY A 74 11.93 18.87 21.55
CA GLY A 74 11.50 18.47 20.20
C GLY A 74 11.38 19.66 19.24
N VAL A 75 11.17 19.37 17.95
CA VAL A 75 10.74 20.35 16.93
C VAL A 75 9.48 19.80 16.26
N TYR A 76 8.48 20.65 16.03
CA TYR A 76 7.29 20.29 15.26
C TYR A 76 6.86 21.41 14.33
N LEU A 77 6.12 21.04 13.29
CA LEU A 77 5.66 21.92 12.22
C LEU A 77 4.13 21.87 12.17
N ASP A 78 3.48 23.04 12.26
CA ASP A 78 2.05 23.15 11.97
C ASP A 78 1.82 22.97 10.46
N ALA A 79 1.04 21.94 10.09
CA ALA A 79 0.82 21.59 8.68
C ALA A 79 -0.11 22.54 7.92
N ASP A 80 -0.91 23.36 8.61
CA ASP A 80 -1.83 24.34 8.03
C ASP A 80 -1.19 25.74 7.94
N THR A 81 -0.35 26.12 8.91
CA THR A 81 0.30 27.45 8.96
C THR A 81 1.76 27.47 8.52
N THR A 82 2.43 26.30 8.47
CA THR A 82 3.88 26.13 8.27
C THR A 82 4.76 26.78 9.35
N GLU A 83 4.18 27.15 10.50
CA GLU A 83 4.94 27.65 11.65
C GLU A 83 5.73 26.51 12.30
N ILE A 84 7.02 26.74 12.57
CA ILE A 84 7.92 25.81 13.26
C ILE A 84 7.96 26.19 14.74
N THR A 85 7.73 25.21 15.61
CA THR A 85 7.88 25.36 17.06
C THR A 85 8.99 24.46 17.60
N VAL A 86 9.86 25.06 18.40
CA VAL A 86 10.89 24.37 19.19
C VAL A 86 10.39 24.21 20.61
N ALA A 87 10.21 22.97 21.06
CA ALA A 87 9.94 22.66 22.46
C ALA A 87 11.25 22.57 23.26
N VAL A 88 11.29 23.15 24.47
CA VAL A 88 12.41 23.04 25.42
C VAL A 88 11.92 22.73 26.83
N THR A 89 12.69 21.96 27.60
CA THR A 89 12.28 21.54 28.96
C THR A 89 12.84 22.43 30.09
N ASP A 90 13.84 23.27 29.79
CA ASP A 90 14.34 24.31 30.70
C ASP A 90 14.01 25.72 30.14
N PRO A 91 13.28 26.58 30.87
CA PRO A 91 13.10 28.00 30.52
C PRO A 91 14.38 28.77 30.18
N ALA A 92 15.54 28.36 30.70
CA ALA A 92 16.84 28.96 30.37
C ALA A 92 17.28 28.64 28.92
N ALA A 93 16.86 27.49 28.37
CA ALA A 93 17.21 27.07 27.02
C ALA A 93 16.54 27.92 25.92
N VAL A 94 15.43 28.61 26.22
CA VAL A 94 14.78 29.57 25.32
C VAL A 94 15.77 30.61 24.79
N SER A 95 16.72 31.06 25.64
CA SER A 95 17.75 32.04 25.25
C SER A 95 18.87 31.48 24.35
N ARG A 96 18.83 30.18 24.03
CA ARG A 96 19.82 29.45 23.24
C ARG A 96 19.29 29.03 21.87
N VAL A 97 17.98 29.14 21.65
CA VAL A 97 17.32 28.97 20.34
C VAL A 97 17.37 30.32 19.62
N ASP A 98 17.72 30.31 18.33
CA ASP A 98 17.57 31.51 17.50
C ASP A 98 16.09 31.61 17.08
N ALA A 99 15.38 32.59 17.63
CA ALA A 99 13.92 32.69 17.55
C ALA A 99 13.45 33.80 16.59
N ASP A 100 14.31 34.23 15.67
CA ASP A 100 13.95 35.27 14.70
C ASP A 100 12.87 34.79 13.70
N ASP A 101 12.80 33.48 13.41
CA ASP A 101 11.85 32.86 12.47
C ASP A 101 11.05 31.65 13.04
N VAL A 102 11.19 31.31 14.35
CA VAL A 102 10.49 30.16 14.98
C VAL A 102 9.84 30.48 16.33
N THR A 103 8.77 29.76 16.67
CA THR A 103 8.15 29.78 18.00
C THR A 103 8.93 28.88 18.98
N VAL A 104 9.00 29.26 20.26
CA VAL A 104 9.70 28.48 21.30
C VAL A 104 8.79 28.27 22.51
N ASP A 105 8.43 27.02 22.75
CA ASP A 105 7.55 26.61 23.85
C ASP A 105 8.34 25.91 24.97
N VAL A 106 7.99 26.21 26.22
CA VAL A 106 8.53 25.51 27.38
C VAL A 106 7.55 24.41 27.80
N VAL A 107 8.02 23.16 27.76
CA VAL A 107 7.22 21.95 27.97
C VAL A 107 7.64 21.20 29.25
N ASP A 108 6.74 20.36 29.78
CA ASP A 108 6.93 19.63 31.05
C ASP A 108 7.76 18.34 30.87
N PHE A 109 7.61 17.65 29.73
CA PHE A 109 8.21 16.34 29.48
C PHE A 109 9.23 16.38 28.34
N GLY A 110 8.82 16.88 27.17
CA GLY A 110 9.60 16.84 25.95
C GLY A 110 9.80 15.43 25.39
N GLU A 111 10.23 15.39 24.13
CA GLU A 111 10.39 14.20 23.30
C GLU A 111 11.07 13.02 24.01
N THR A 112 12.15 13.24 24.76
CA THR A 112 12.89 12.15 25.43
C THR A 112 12.02 11.43 26.45
N ALA A 113 11.32 12.16 27.33
CA ALA A 113 10.46 11.55 28.34
C ALA A 113 9.20 10.92 27.73
N LEU A 114 8.61 11.55 26.70
CA LEU A 114 7.48 11.00 25.96
C LEU A 114 7.84 9.68 25.24
N ASN A 115 9.05 9.59 24.68
CA ASN A 115 9.56 8.36 24.07
C ASN A 115 9.80 7.24 25.11
N ASP A 116 10.29 7.57 26.31
CA ASP A 116 10.44 6.60 27.41
C ASP A 116 9.07 6.07 27.90
N PHE A 117 8.03 6.91 27.92
CA PHE A 117 6.65 6.49 28.17
C PHE A 117 6.11 5.56 27.07
N VAL A 118 6.32 5.88 25.79
CA VAL A 118 5.97 4.99 24.67
C VAL A 118 6.73 3.66 24.73
N ALA A 119 8.01 3.68 25.10
CA ALA A 119 8.79 2.46 25.32
C ALA A 119 8.21 1.58 26.45
N SER A 120 7.69 2.22 27.51
CA SER A 120 7.05 1.54 28.64
C SER A 120 5.70 0.90 28.27
N LEU A 121 4.89 1.56 27.42
CA LEU A 121 3.68 0.98 26.82
C LEU A 121 4.04 -0.20 25.90
N ASN A 122 5.04 -0.04 25.03
CA ASN A 122 5.52 -1.09 24.13
C ASN A 122 5.97 -2.36 24.89
N ALA A 123 6.58 -2.21 26.07
CA ALA A 123 7.02 -3.33 26.90
C ALA A 123 5.86 -4.20 27.45
N ILE A 124 4.62 -3.68 27.45
CA ILE A 124 3.42 -4.38 27.93
C ILE A 124 2.33 -4.54 26.85
N ALA A 125 2.64 -4.25 25.57
CA ALA A 125 1.68 -4.20 24.46
C ALA A 125 0.78 -5.45 24.33
N ASP A 126 1.34 -6.66 24.48
CA ASP A 126 0.62 -7.94 24.43
C ASP A 126 -0.47 -8.12 25.51
N THR A 127 -0.58 -7.17 26.45
CA THR A 127 -1.52 -7.17 27.58
C THR A 127 -2.54 -6.03 27.53
N ALA A 128 -2.57 -5.26 26.45
CA ALA A 128 -3.58 -4.23 26.22
C ALA A 128 -4.96 -4.86 25.95
N ASP A 129 -6.03 -4.16 26.33
CA ASP A 129 -7.39 -4.55 25.93
C ASP A 129 -7.54 -4.37 24.41
N PRO A 130 -8.28 -5.25 23.69
CA PRO A 130 -8.52 -5.10 22.25
C PRO A 130 -9.18 -3.79 21.81
N LYS A 131 -9.72 -2.98 22.73
CA LYS A 131 -10.17 -1.62 22.45
C LYS A 131 -9.05 -0.60 22.30
N VAL A 132 -7.85 -0.84 22.83
CA VAL A 132 -6.71 0.06 22.65
C VAL A 132 -6.11 -0.21 21.28
N THR A 133 -6.16 0.79 20.39
CA THR A 133 -5.77 0.66 18.97
C THR A 133 -4.33 1.09 18.72
N GLY A 134 -3.73 1.89 19.60
CA GLY A 134 -2.33 2.30 19.50
C GLY A 134 -1.95 3.38 20.52
N TRP A 135 -0.71 3.85 20.42
CA TRP A 135 -0.19 4.99 21.18
C TRP A 135 0.98 5.65 20.46
N TYR A 136 1.18 6.96 20.66
CA TYR A 136 2.24 7.74 20.04
C TYR A 136 2.61 8.99 20.87
N THR A 137 3.77 9.58 20.60
CA THR A 137 4.19 10.87 21.17
C THR A 137 3.60 12.02 20.37
N ASP A 138 2.93 12.94 21.05
CA ASP A 138 2.41 14.20 20.52
C ASP A 138 3.22 15.36 21.15
N LEU A 139 4.13 15.94 20.37
CA LEU A 139 5.00 17.03 20.83
C LEU A 139 4.24 18.35 20.98
N GLU A 140 3.17 18.56 20.21
CA GLU A 140 2.37 19.80 20.26
C GLU A 140 1.58 19.89 21.57
N SER A 141 1.05 18.76 22.06
CA SER A 141 0.37 18.70 23.36
C SER A 141 1.20 18.16 24.52
N ASP A 142 2.52 18.01 24.33
CA ASP A 142 3.50 17.46 25.29
C ASP A 142 3.02 16.20 26.01
N ALA A 143 2.48 15.25 25.24
CA ALA A 143 1.78 14.08 25.77
C ALA A 143 2.04 12.81 24.96
N VAL A 144 1.79 11.67 25.60
CA VAL A 144 1.54 10.39 24.92
C VAL A 144 0.04 10.27 24.69
N VAL A 145 -0.35 10.21 23.42
CA VAL A 145 -1.73 9.93 23.02
C VAL A 145 -1.92 8.42 22.95
N ILE A 146 -2.93 7.90 23.66
CA ILE A 146 -3.41 6.52 23.53
C ILE A 146 -4.72 6.54 22.73
N THR A 147 -4.74 5.85 21.59
CA THR A 147 -5.92 5.72 20.74
C THR A 147 -6.74 4.49 21.12
N THR A 148 -8.07 4.63 21.08
CA THR A 148 -9.00 3.56 21.46
C THR A 148 -10.25 3.54 20.58
N LEU A 149 -10.92 2.39 20.48
CA LEU A 149 -12.31 2.32 20.01
C LEU A 149 -13.27 2.88 21.06
N ARG A 150 -14.37 3.51 20.61
CA ARG A 150 -15.40 4.11 21.50
C ARG A 150 -15.77 3.31 22.75
N GLY A 151 -15.87 4.02 23.88
CA GLY A 151 -15.99 3.45 25.22
C GLY A 151 -14.76 2.67 25.63
N GLY A 152 -13.57 3.09 25.17
CA GLY A 152 -12.27 2.47 25.40
C GLY A 152 -11.44 3.18 26.47
N THR A 153 -11.81 4.40 26.85
CA THR A 153 -11.09 5.22 27.85
C THR A 153 -10.64 4.46 29.10
N PRO A 154 -11.49 3.67 29.80
CA PRO A 154 -11.08 2.99 31.02
C PRO A 154 -9.95 1.95 30.82
N ALA A 155 -9.85 1.37 29.61
CA ALA A 155 -8.81 0.41 29.28
C ALA A 155 -7.48 1.11 28.93
N ALA A 156 -7.53 2.31 28.36
CA ALA A 156 -6.35 3.15 28.16
C ALA A 156 -5.82 3.73 29.49
N GLU A 157 -6.72 4.16 30.39
CA GLU A 157 -6.37 4.58 31.75
C GLU A 157 -5.65 3.45 32.51
N GLU A 158 -6.21 2.23 32.50
CA GLU A 158 -5.58 1.05 33.12
C GLU A 158 -4.22 0.71 32.47
N LEU A 159 -4.10 0.82 31.14
CA LEU A 159 -2.84 0.55 30.44
C LEU A 159 -1.75 1.58 30.81
N ALA A 160 -2.10 2.86 30.88
CA ALA A 160 -1.19 3.94 31.27
C ALA A 160 -0.70 3.79 32.72
N GLU A 161 -1.60 3.51 33.67
CA GLU A 161 -1.25 3.24 35.08
C GLU A 161 -0.29 2.04 35.18
N ARG A 162 -0.58 0.96 34.45
CA ARG A 162 0.24 -0.26 34.44
C ARG A 162 1.62 -0.08 33.77
N ALA A 163 1.73 0.83 32.81
CA ALA A 163 3.02 1.22 32.21
C ALA A 163 3.77 2.28 33.04
N GLY A 164 3.13 2.88 34.05
CA GLY A 164 3.75 3.86 34.94
C GLY A 164 3.91 5.26 34.34
N LEU A 165 3.01 5.66 33.44
CA LEU A 165 3.01 7.01 32.86
C LEU A 165 2.60 8.06 33.90
N ASP A 166 3.14 9.28 33.76
CA ASP A 166 2.65 10.45 34.51
C ASP A 166 1.27 10.85 33.97
N GLU A 167 0.28 11.07 34.84
CA GLU A 167 -1.09 11.38 34.45
C GLU A 167 -1.20 12.66 33.60
N ARG A 168 -0.26 13.60 33.73
CA ARG A 168 -0.22 14.83 32.92
C ARG A 168 0.25 14.57 31.49
N ALA A 169 1.02 13.50 31.28
CA ALA A 169 1.51 13.08 29.97
C ALA A 169 0.52 12.16 29.23
N VAL A 170 -0.69 11.91 29.75
CA VAL A 170 -1.64 10.97 29.13
C VAL A 170 -2.80 11.71 28.50
N ARG A 171 -2.93 11.56 27.18
CA ARG A 171 -4.11 11.99 26.41
C ARG A 171 -4.78 10.76 25.81
N ILE A 172 -6.11 10.69 25.85
CA ILE A 172 -6.87 9.57 25.28
C ILE A 172 -7.76 10.08 24.14
N VAL A 173 -7.69 9.42 22.99
CA VAL A 173 -8.51 9.71 21.81
C VAL A 173 -9.38 8.49 21.50
N GLU A 174 -10.68 8.71 21.35
CA GLU A 174 -11.62 7.67 20.89
C GLU A 174 -11.89 7.80 19.38
N GLU A 175 -11.69 6.72 18.66
CA GLU A 175 -11.93 6.57 17.23
C GLU A 175 -13.16 5.69 16.95
N ASP A 176 -13.76 5.87 15.77
CA ASP A 176 -14.92 5.09 15.31
C ASP A 176 -14.54 3.78 14.61
N GLU A 177 -13.32 3.67 14.08
CA GLU A 177 -12.85 2.55 13.27
C GLU A 177 -11.53 1.96 13.80
N GLU A 178 -11.36 0.64 13.66
CA GLU A 178 -10.15 -0.07 14.09
C GLU A 178 -9.11 -0.06 12.95
N PRO A 179 -7.86 0.40 13.18
CA PRO A 179 -6.80 0.36 12.16
C PRO A 179 -6.61 -1.05 11.58
N GLN A 180 -6.80 -1.20 10.26
CA GLN A 180 -6.58 -2.48 9.55
C GLN A 180 -5.34 -2.38 8.65
N SER A 181 -4.67 -3.52 8.43
CA SER A 181 -3.58 -3.58 7.47
C SER A 181 -4.11 -3.48 6.03
N LEU A 182 -3.48 -2.63 5.22
CA LEU A 182 -3.87 -2.37 3.82
C LEU A 182 -3.42 -3.49 2.85
N ALA A 183 -3.39 -4.74 3.31
CA ALA A 183 -3.00 -5.88 2.51
C ALA A 183 -4.06 -6.21 1.45
N ALA A 184 -3.70 -6.11 0.17
CA ALA A 184 -4.62 -6.31 -0.94
C ALA A 184 -4.54 -7.74 -1.50
N ILE A 185 -5.68 -8.45 -1.50
CA ILE A 185 -5.84 -9.71 -2.23
C ILE A 185 -5.89 -9.38 -3.73
N ILE A 186 -4.82 -9.75 -4.44
CA ILE A 186 -4.68 -9.55 -5.89
C ILE A 186 -4.41 -10.91 -6.54
N GLY A 187 -5.18 -11.25 -7.56
CA GLY A 187 -5.01 -12.51 -8.28
C GLY A 187 -3.63 -12.65 -8.91
N GLY A 188 -3.03 -13.83 -8.80
CA GLY A 188 -1.68 -14.15 -9.27
C GLY A 188 -0.58 -13.99 -8.22
N ASN A 189 -0.81 -13.23 -7.14
CA ASN A 189 0.12 -13.15 -6.02
C ASN A 189 0.22 -14.49 -5.28
N PRO A 190 1.34 -14.80 -4.60
CA PRO A 190 1.50 -16.03 -3.85
C PRO A 190 0.59 -16.11 -2.62
N TYR A 191 0.32 -17.34 -2.17
CA TYR A 191 -0.05 -17.66 -0.79
C TYR A 191 0.59 -19.00 -0.39
N TYR A 192 0.74 -19.23 0.91
CA TYR A 192 1.58 -20.31 1.46
C TYR A 192 0.80 -21.25 2.40
N PHE A 193 1.20 -22.52 2.44
CA PHE A 193 0.64 -23.53 3.34
C PHE A 193 1.66 -24.65 3.60
N GLY A 194 2.05 -24.84 4.85
CA GLY A 194 3.19 -25.72 5.18
C GLY A 194 4.45 -25.28 4.42
N ASN A 195 5.04 -26.19 3.65
CA ASN A 195 6.22 -25.93 2.81
C ASN A 195 5.87 -25.62 1.34
N TYR A 196 4.60 -25.39 1.03
CA TYR A 196 4.10 -25.23 -0.35
C TYR A 196 3.65 -23.80 -0.62
N ARG A 197 3.64 -23.44 -1.91
CA ARG A 197 3.18 -22.16 -2.45
C ARG A 197 2.21 -22.42 -3.59
N CYS A 198 1.07 -21.74 -3.57
CA CYS A 198 0.20 -21.59 -4.73
C CYS A 198 0.01 -20.09 -5.03
N SER A 199 -0.77 -19.79 -6.06
CA SER A 199 -1.15 -18.44 -6.46
C SER A 199 -2.62 -18.19 -6.17
N ILE A 200 -2.95 -17.02 -5.63
CA ILE A 200 -4.31 -16.52 -5.45
C ILE A 200 -4.99 -16.51 -6.82
N GLY A 201 -6.20 -17.03 -6.96
CA GLY A 201 -6.98 -16.97 -8.20
C GLY A 201 -7.68 -15.64 -8.36
N PHE A 202 -8.92 -15.55 -7.85
CA PHE A 202 -9.75 -14.35 -7.89
C PHE A 202 -10.36 -14.07 -6.53
N SER A 203 -10.44 -12.80 -6.13
CA SER A 203 -11.21 -12.42 -4.95
C SER A 203 -12.69 -12.77 -5.11
N VAL A 204 -13.29 -13.29 -4.03
CA VAL A 204 -14.68 -13.72 -3.97
C VAL A 204 -15.33 -13.29 -2.66
N ARG A 205 -16.67 -13.27 -2.65
CA ARG A 205 -17.50 -13.14 -1.45
C ARG A 205 -18.42 -14.36 -1.30
N GLN A 206 -18.75 -14.70 -0.07
CA GLN A 206 -19.80 -15.65 0.31
C GLN A 206 -20.69 -14.97 1.36
N GLY A 207 -21.69 -14.21 0.91
CA GLY A 207 -22.42 -13.30 1.79
C GLY A 207 -21.47 -12.22 2.35
N SER A 208 -21.37 -12.11 3.68
CA SER A 208 -20.42 -11.21 4.34
C SER A 208 -18.97 -11.70 4.34
N GLN A 209 -18.72 -13.00 4.10
CA GLN A 209 -17.37 -13.55 4.13
C GLN A 209 -16.59 -13.16 2.87
N THR A 210 -15.33 -12.79 3.04
CA THR A 210 -14.37 -12.49 1.97
C THR A 210 -13.38 -13.64 1.79
N GLY A 211 -12.76 -13.70 0.61
CA GLY A 211 -11.81 -14.76 0.31
C GLY A 211 -11.28 -14.70 -1.11
N PHE A 212 -10.66 -15.79 -1.55
CA PHE A 212 -10.25 -15.99 -2.94
C PHE A 212 -10.48 -17.42 -3.43
N ALA A 213 -10.89 -17.55 -4.68
CA ALA A 213 -10.90 -18.81 -5.44
C ALA A 213 -9.45 -19.26 -5.72
N THR A 214 -9.23 -20.58 -5.73
CA THR A 214 -7.94 -21.23 -6.00
C THR A 214 -8.16 -22.66 -6.52
N ALA A 215 -7.09 -23.40 -6.80
CA ALA A 215 -7.15 -24.81 -7.15
C ALA A 215 -7.39 -25.69 -5.89
N GLY A 216 -8.13 -26.78 -6.04
CA GLY A 216 -8.45 -27.68 -4.94
C GLY A 216 -7.24 -28.47 -4.44
N HIS A 217 -6.31 -28.81 -5.32
CA HIS A 217 -5.08 -29.53 -4.94
C HIS A 217 -4.14 -28.72 -4.03
N CYS A 218 -4.31 -27.40 -3.94
CA CYS A 218 -3.53 -26.54 -3.03
C CYS A 218 -3.95 -26.66 -1.55
N GLY A 219 -4.93 -27.49 -1.20
CA GLY A 219 -5.29 -27.76 0.19
C GLY A 219 -6.69 -28.35 0.35
N SER A 220 -6.86 -29.21 1.35
CA SER A 220 -8.17 -29.71 1.75
C SER A 220 -8.90 -28.68 2.62
N THR A 221 -10.22 -28.80 2.74
CA THR A 221 -11.01 -27.97 3.67
C THR A 221 -10.41 -28.04 5.08
N GLY A 222 -10.17 -26.87 5.69
CA GLY A 222 -9.52 -26.73 7.00
C GLY A 222 -7.99 -26.51 6.95
N THR A 223 -7.34 -26.60 5.78
CA THR A 223 -5.94 -26.18 5.63
C THR A 223 -5.79 -24.69 5.93
N ARG A 224 -4.97 -24.33 6.92
CA ARG A 224 -4.58 -22.94 7.19
C ARG A 224 -3.60 -22.45 6.13
N VAL A 225 -3.73 -21.18 5.74
CA VAL A 225 -2.82 -20.51 4.80
C VAL A 225 -2.26 -19.23 5.42
N SER A 226 -1.12 -18.77 4.91
CA SER A 226 -0.47 -17.52 5.30
C SER A 226 -0.11 -16.65 4.09
N SER A 227 -0.03 -15.34 4.34
CA SER A 227 0.23 -14.26 3.37
C SER A 227 -0.59 -14.41 2.08
N PRO A 228 -1.92 -14.24 2.11
CA PRO A 228 -2.77 -13.73 3.19
C PRO A 228 -3.10 -14.77 4.28
N SER A 229 -3.52 -14.29 5.46
CA SER A 229 -3.94 -15.17 6.56
C SER A 229 -5.35 -15.70 6.31
N GLY A 230 -5.52 -17.03 6.37
CA GLY A 230 -6.82 -17.62 6.08
C GLY A 230 -6.92 -19.12 6.29
N THR A 231 -8.03 -19.69 5.82
CA THR A 231 -8.30 -21.13 5.84
C THR A 231 -9.06 -21.56 4.59
N VAL A 232 -8.67 -22.67 3.98
CA VAL A 232 -9.41 -23.31 2.87
C VAL A 232 -10.80 -23.66 3.37
N ALA A 233 -11.80 -22.93 2.90
CA ALA A 233 -13.19 -23.03 3.34
C ALA A 233 -13.98 -24.08 2.55
N GLY A 234 -13.49 -24.42 1.34
CA GLY A 234 -13.97 -25.55 0.57
C GLY A 234 -12.94 -25.97 -0.48
N SER A 235 -12.82 -27.27 -0.70
CA SER A 235 -11.97 -27.86 -1.75
C SER A 235 -12.63 -29.10 -2.34
N TYR A 236 -12.52 -29.26 -3.65
CA TYR A 236 -12.91 -30.45 -4.42
C TYR A 236 -11.74 -30.83 -5.33
N PHE A 237 -10.96 -31.80 -4.88
CA PHE A 237 -9.89 -32.47 -5.62
C PHE A 237 -9.66 -33.88 -5.06
N PRO A 238 -9.44 -34.93 -5.88
CA PRO A 238 -9.55 -34.96 -7.35
C PRO A 238 -11.00 -34.97 -7.84
N GLY A 239 -11.27 -35.37 -9.10
CA GLY A 239 -12.60 -35.33 -9.75
C GLY A 239 -12.88 -34.00 -10.42
N ARG A 240 -12.76 -32.92 -9.64
CA ARG A 240 -12.57 -31.53 -10.10
C ARG A 240 -11.24 -31.01 -9.50
N ASP A 241 -10.92 -29.75 -9.74
CA ASP A 241 -9.76 -29.11 -9.10
C ASP A 241 -10.10 -27.65 -8.74
N MET A 242 -11.05 -27.51 -7.81
CA MET A 242 -11.60 -26.22 -7.39
C MET A 242 -11.54 -26.07 -5.88
N GLY A 243 -11.18 -24.90 -5.39
CA GLY A 243 -11.25 -24.56 -3.98
C GLY A 243 -11.41 -23.07 -3.74
N TRP A 244 -11.63 -22.68 -2.50
CA TRP A 244 -11.55 -21.29 -2.07
C TRP A 244 -11.05 -21.18 -0.63
N VAL A 245 -10.33 -20.09 -0.37
CA VAL A 245 -9.84 -19.70 0.94
C VAL A 245 -10.70 -18.56 1.45
N ARG A 246 -11.15 -18.67 2.69
CA ARG A 246 -11.69 -17.55 3.47
C ARG A 246 -10.53 -16.87 4.22
N ILE A 247 -10.44 -15.56 4.11
CA ILE A 247 -9.41 -14.72 4.75
C ILE A 247 -9.93 -14.10 6.05
N THR A 248 -9.05 -13.47 6.81
CA THR A 248 -9.40 -12.63 7.98
C THR A 248 -9.69 -11.18 7.56
N SER A 249 -10.09 -10.32 8.51
CA SER A 249 -10.31 -8.88 8.27
C SER A 249 -9.04 -8.11 7.87
N ALA A 250 -7.86 -8.61 8.27
CA ALA A 250 -6.55 -8.05 7.94
C ALA A 250 -6.21 -8.00 6.43
N ASP A 251 -6.98 -8.68 5.58
CA ASP A 251 -6.75 -8.74 4.14
C ASP A 251 -7.99 -8.26 3.35
N THR A 252 -7.81 -7.23 2.50
CA THR A 252 -8.89 -6.62 1.70
C THR A 252 -9.01 -7.25 0.31
N VAL A 253 -10.22 -7.68 -0.06
CA VAL A 253 -10.52 -8.21 -1.40
C VAL A 253 -10.54 -7.11 -2.47
N THR A 254 -9.89 -7.35 -3.62
CA THR A 254 -9.87 -6.41 -4.75
C THR A 254 -10.35 -7.06 -6.06
N PRO A 255 -10.88 -6.30 -7.03
CA PRO A 255 -11.22 -6.82 -8.34
C PRO A 255 -9.99 -6.92 -9.27
N LEU A 256 -8.79 -7.17 -8.73
CA LEU A 256 -7.53 -7.02 -9.46
C LEU A 256 -6.78 -8.34 -9.66
N VAL A 257 -6.09 -8.43 -10.80
CA VAL A 257 -5.07 -9.46 -11.08
C VAL A 257 -3.74 -8.79 -11.38
N ASN A 258 -2.66 -9.27 -10.77
CA ASN A 258 -1.30 -8.78 -10.97
C ASN A 258 -0.86 -9.05 -12.41
N ARG A 259 -0.43 -8.01 -13.14
CA ARG A 259 -0.01 -8.11 -14.54
C ARG A 259 1.48 -8.44 -14.71
N TYR A 260 2.23 -8.52 -13.61
CA TYR A 260 3.67 -8.82 -13.51
C TYR A 260 4.58 -7.89 -14.32
N ASN A 261 4.18 -6.63 -14.42
CA ASN A 261 4.91 -5.54 -15.08
C ASN A 261 4.81 -4.22 -14.30
N GLY A 262 4.55 -4.28 -12.98
CA GLY A 262 4.26 -3.13 -12.12
C GLY A 262 2.79 -2.68 -12.09
N GLY A 263 1.92 -3.24 -12.94
CA GLY A 263 0.48 -2.92 -12.97
C GLY A 263 -0.44 -4.10 -12.68
N THR A 264 -1.74 -3.84 -12.77
CA THR A 264 -2.83 -4.81 -12.59
C THR A 264 -3.81 -4.83 -13.77
N VAL A 265 -4.70 -5.81 -13.80
CA VAL A 265 -5.87 -5.90 -14.69
C VAL A 265 -7.12 -5.99 -13.83
N THR A 266 -8.09 -5.10 -14.05
CA THR A 266 -9.39 -5.16 -13.38
C THR A 266 -10.26 -6.28 -13.97
N VAL A 267 -10.90 -7.03 -13.09
CA VAL A 267 -11.84 -8.10 -13.40
C VAL A 267 -13.24 -7.51 -13.41
N THR A 268 -13.92 -7.56 -14.54
CA THR A 268 -15.25 -6.94 -14.73
C THR A 268 -16.38 -7.99 -14.87
N GLY A 269 -16.07 -9.28 -14.69
CA GLY A 269 -17.03 -10.37 -14.85
C GLY A 269 -16.37 -11.73 -15.14
N SER A 270 -17.19 -12.73 -15.47
CA SER A 270 -16.76 -14.11 -15.78
C SER A 270 -17.40 -14.68 -17.05
N GLN A 271 -17.58 -13.84 -18.08
CA GLN A 271 -18.06 -14.29 -19.39
C GLN A 271 -17.07 -15.29 -19.99
N GLU A 272 -17.53 -16.52 -20.22
CA GLU A 272 -16.68 -17.63 -20.68
C GLU A 272 -16.29 -17.46 -22.15
N ALA A 273 -14.99 -17.38 -22.43
CA ALA A 273 -14.43 -17.21 -23.76
C ALA A 273 -14.55 -18.50 -24.61
N ALA A 274 -14.57 -18.36 -25.93
CA ALA A 274 -14.72 -19.48 -26.84
C ALA A 274 -13.43 -20.32 -26.98
N THR A 275 -13.56 -21.53 -27.52
CA THR A 275 -12.38 -22.26 -28.03
C THR A 275 -11.79 -21.46 -29.20
N GLY A 276 -10.46 -21.30 -29.22
CA GLY A 276 -9.75 -20.43 -30.15
C GLY A 276 -9.56 -18.99 -29.66
N SER A 277 -10.19 -18.57 -28.55
CA SER A 277 -9.92 -17.26 -27.95
C SER A 277 -8.52 -17.20 -27.32
N SER A 278 -7.90 -16.02 -27.39
CA SER A 278 -6.73 -15.69 -26.59
C SER A 278 -7.08 -15.68 -25.11
N VAL A 279 -6.15 -16.16 -24.29
CA VAL A 279 -6.28 -16.18 -22.83
C VAL A 279 -4.91 -15.96 -22.21
N CYS A 280 -4.87 -15.24 -21.10
CA CYS A 280 -3.67 -15.02 -20.31
C CYS A 280 -3.88 -15.50 -18.88
N ARG A 281 -2.78 -15.75 -18.16
CA ARG A 281 -2.80 -16.14 -16.76
C ARG A 281 -1.76 -15.41 -15.93
N SER A 282 -2.07 -15.24 -14.65
CA SER A 282 -1.16 -14.72 -13.63
C SER A 282 -0.78 -15.81 -12.63
N GLY A 283 0.33 -15.63 -11.89
CA GLY A 283 0.89 -16.67 -11.03
C GLY A 283 2.29 -16.35 -10.50
N ALA A 284 2.58 -16.83 -9.29
CA ALA A 284 3.72 -16.46 -8.47
C ALA A 284 5.08 -17.00 -8.92
N THR A 285 5.12 -17.94 -9.86
CA THR A 285 6.38 -18.52 -10.36
C THR A 285 6.76 -17.94 -11.72
N THR A 286 5.80 -17.84 -12.65
CA THR A 286 6.10 -17.42 -14.03
C THR A 286 5.26 -16.24 -14.53
N GLY A 287 4.67 -15.44 -13.63
CA GLY A 287 3.98 -14.17 -13.93
C GLY A 287 4.62 -13.37 -15.09
N TRP A 288 3.92 -13.01 -16.17
CA TRP A 288 2.54 -13.30 -16.62
C TRP A 288 2.60 -13.96 -18.01
N ARG A 289 1.69 -14.89 -18.35
CA ARG A 289 1.80 -15.72 -19.58
C ARG A 289 0.50 -15.75 -20.37
N CYS A 290 0.59 -15.85 -21.70
CA CYS A 290 -0.55 -15.87 -22.60
C CYS A 290 -0.46 -17.00 -23.62
N GLY A 291 -1.62 -17.37 -24.17
CA GLY A 291 -1.78 -18.39 -25.19
C GLY A 291 -3.22 -18.41 -25.71
N THR A 292 -3.65 -19.56 -26.21
CA THR A 292 -4.97 -19.76 -26.81
C THR A 292 -5.70 -20.92 -26.15
N ILE A 293 -7.02 -20.81 -25.95
CA ILE A 293 -7.88 -21.91 -25.51
C ILE A 293 -7.96 -22.95 -26.64
N GLN A 294 -7.45 -24.16 -26.41
CA GLN A 294 -7.43 -25.23 -27.42
C GLN A 294 -8.66 -26.13 -27.36
N SER A 295 -9.11 -26.49 -26.16
CA SER A 295 -10.22 -27.43 -25.97
C SER A 295 -10.78 -27.33 -24.56
N LYS A 296 -12.11 -27.42 -24.45
CA LYS A 296 -12.86 -27.50 -23.19
C LYS A 296 -13.15 -28.96 -22.83
N ASN A 297 -13.74 -29.16 -21.66
CA ASN A 297 -14.20 -30.44 -21.13
C ASN A 297 -13.12 -31.56 -21.21
N GLN A 298 -11.89 -31.22 -20.90
CA GLN A 298 -10.75 -32.14 -20.88
C GLN A 298 -10.73 -32.94 -19.58
N THR A 299 -10.27 -34.19 -19.70
CA THR A 299 -10.00 -35.07 -18.56
C THR A 299 -8.51 -35.32 -18.48
N VAL A 300 -7.92 -35.09 -17.31
CA VAL A 300 -6.50 -35.28 -17.01
C VAL A 300 -6.38 -36.29 -15.87
N ARG A 301 -5.39 -37.19 -15.95
CA ARG A 301 -5.12 -38.19 -14.90
C ARG A 301 -3.84 -37.79 -14.18
N TYR A 302 -3.99 -37.05 -13.08
CA TYR A 302 -2.89 -36.72 -12.18
C TYR A 302 -2.55 -37.93 -11.29
N ALA A 303 -1.46 -37.86 -10.52
CA ALA A 303 -1.02 -38.95 -9.66
C ALA A 303 -2.01 -39.21 -8.50
N GLU A 304 -2.63 -38.14 -8.02
CA GLU A 304 -3.61 -38.10 -6.93
C GLU A 304 -5.00 -38.55 -7.38
N GLY A 305 -5.29 -38.47 -8.69
CA GLY A 305 -6.57 -38.90 -9.26
C GLY A 305 -6.90 -38.29 -10.61
N THR A 306 -8.06 -38.67 -11.13
CA THR A 306 -8.57 -38.14 -12.40
C THR A 306 -9.38 -36.87 -12.16
N VAL A 307 -9.09 -35.81 -12.89
CA VAL A 307 -9.81 -34.52 -12.88
C VAL A 307 -10.49 -34.33 -14.23
N THR A 308 -11.76 -33.95 -14.21
CA THR A 308 -12.61 -33.82 -15.40
C THR A 308 -13.04 -32.37 -15.62
N GLY A 309 -13.51 -32.03 -16.82
CA GLY A 309 -14.11 -30.73 -17.11
C GLY A 309 -13.12 -29.55 -17.10
N LEU A 310 -11.85 -29.80 -17.39
CA LEU A 310 -10.81 -28.77 -17.49
C LEU A 310 -10.79 -28.11 -18.88
N THR A 311 -10.14 -26.96 -19.00
CA THR A 311 -9.87 -26.28 -20.27
C THR A 311 -8.37 -26.28 -20.55
N ARG A 312 -7.94 -26.81 -21.70
CA ARG A 312 -6.54 -26.85 -22.13
C ARG A 312 -6.18 -25.61 -22.93
N THR A 313 -4.97 -25.10 -22.71
CA THR A 313 -4.43 -23.91 -23.37
C THR A 313 -2.98 -24.12 -23.83
N THR A 314 -2.49 -23.21 -24.67
CA THR A 314 -1.07 -23.15 -25.10
C THR A 314 -0.17 -22.28 -24.21
N ALA A 315 -0.70 -21.68 -23.14
CA ALA A 315 0.14 -20.93 -22.21
C ALA A 315 0.92 -21.88 -21.30
N CYS A 316 2.13 -21.49 -20.94
CA CYS A 316 2.98 -22.22 -19.98
C CYS A 316 2.66 -21.82 -18.53
N ALA A 317 2.98 -22.71 -17.60
CA ALA A 317 2.95 -22.50 -16.16
C ALA A 317 3.92 -23.49 -15.50
N GLU A 318 4.40 -23.16 -14.30
CA GLU A 318 5.32 -24.00 -13.52
C GLU A 318 4.81 -24.18 -12.07
N GLY A 319 5.49 -25.02 -11.29
CA GLY A 319 5.13 -25.26 -9.89
C GLY A 319 5.02 -23.96 -9.10
N GLY A 320 3.87 -23.74 -8.44
CA GLY A 320 3.54 -22.51 -7.73
C GLY A 320 2.61 -21.54 -8.49
N ASP A 321 2.45 -21.68 -9.81
CA ASP A 321 1.41 -20.96 -10.58
C ASP A 321 0.00 -21.56 -10.40
N SER A 322 -0.10 -22.75 -9.78
CA SER A 322 -1.35 -23.40 -9.39
C SER A 322 -2.29 -22.47 -8.63
N GLY A 323 -3.58 -22.53 -8.90
CA GLY A 323 -4.59 -21.62 -8.35
C GLY A 323 -4.66 -20.24 -9.05
N GLY A 324 -3.62 -19.81 -9.75
CA GLY A 324 -3.54 -18.48 -10.38
C GLY A 324 -4.62 -18.23 -11.45
N PRO A 325 -5.06 -16.97 -11.66
CA PRO A 325 -6.20 -16.63 -12.48
C PRO A 325 -5.91 -16.72 -13.98
N TRP A 326 -6.95 -17.02 -14.74
CA TRP A 326 -7.00 -16.97 -16.20
C TRP A 326 -7.99 -15.91 -16.67
N LEU A 327 -7.59 -15.04 -17.58
CA LEU A 327 -8.34 -13.88 -18.07
C LEU A 327 -8.36 -13.83 -19.61
N THR A 328 -9.51 -13.47 -20.16
CA THR A 328 -9.65 -13.02 -21.56
C THR A 328 -10.18 -11.59 -21.51
N GLY A 329 -9.33 -10.61 -21.84
CA GLY A 329 -9.61 -9.21 -21.50
C GLY A 329 -9.75 -9.06 -19.98
N SER A 330 -10.86 -8.47 -19.54
CA SER A 330 -11.26 -8.32 -18.14
C SER A 330 -12.14 -9.47 -17.60
N GLN A 331 -12.41 -10.51 -18.39
CA GLN A 331 -13.34 -11.59 -18.06
C GLN A 331 -12.61 -12.80 -17.47
N ALA A 332 -12.94 -13.16 -16.23
CA ALA A 332 -12.41 -14.33 -15.52
C ALA A 332 -12.82 -15.64 -16.21
N GLN A 333 -11.84 -16.50 -16.46
CA GLN A 333 -12.01 -17.77 -17.17
C GLN A 333 -11.86 -18.98 -16.23
N GLY A 334 -10.90 -18.94 -15.29
CA GLY A 334 -10.59 -20.09 -14.44
C GLY A 334 -9.35 -19.93 -13.57
N VAL A 335 -9.00 -20.99 -12.86
CA VAL A 335 -7.81 -21.10 -11.99
C VAL A 335 -6.87 -22.21 -12.49
N THR A 336 -5.55 -22.00 -12.44
CA THR A 336 -4.55 -22.98 -12.91
C THR A 336 -4.66 -24.30 -12.16
N SER A 337 -4.89 -25.39 -12.87
CA SER A 337 -4.98 -26.75 -12.30
C SER A 337 -3.66 -27.52 -12.43
N GLY A 338 -3.02 -27.46 -13.60
CA GLY A 338 -1.73 -28.12 -13.82
C GLY A 338 -1.35 -28.14 -15.30
N GLY A 339 -0.21 -28.72 -15.65
CA GLY A 339 0.29 -28.69 -17.02
C GLY A 339 1.45 -29.65 -17.27
N THR A 340 2.13 -29.47 -18.39
CA THR A 340 3.40 -30.13 -18.72
C THR A 340 4.26 -29.21 -19.60
N GLY A 341 5.58 -29.40 -19.55
CA GLY A 341 6.56 -28.46 -20.06
C GLY A 341 6.95 -27.40 -19.04
N ASP A 342 7.54 -26.30 -19.51
CA ASP A 342 7.99 -25.17 -18.71
C ASP A 342 7.84 -23.85 -19.51
N CYS A 343 8.14 -22.69 -18.90
CA CYS A 343 8.08 -21.39 -19.58
C CYS A 343 9.35 -21.00 -20.35
N ARG A 344 10.34 -21.90 -20.47
CA ARG A 344 11.58 -21.70 -21.25
C ARG A 344 11.51 -22.40 -22.61
N SER A 345 10.92 -23.58 -22.65
CA SER A 345 10.83 -24.51 -23.80
C SER A 345 9.40 -24.59 -24.34
N GLY A 346 8.42 -24.08 -23.57
CA GLY A 346 7.00 -24.16 -23.87
C GLY A 346 6.32 -25.34 -23.18
N GLY A 347 4.99 -25.32 -23.18
CA GLY A 347 4.17 -26.31 -22.50
C GLY A 347 2.69 -26.19 -22.84
N ILE A 348 1.89 -27.04 -22.22
CA ILE A 348 0.42 -26.91 -22.19
C ILE A 348 -0.03 -26.80 -20.74
N THR A 349 -1.04 -25.97 -20.50
CA THR A 349 -1.60 -25.77 -19.16
C THR A 349 -3.11 -25.88 -19.19
N PHE A 350 -3.65 -26.55 -18.17
CA PHE A 350 -5.05 -26.75 -17.92
C PHE A 350 -5.53 -25.84 -16.80
N PHE A 351 -6.70 -25.22 -16.98
CA PHE A 351 -7.40 -24.48 -15.94
C PHE A 351 -8.74 -25.11 -15.60
N GLN A 352 -9.12 -25.03 -14.33
CA GLN A 352 -10.47 -25.28 -13.84
C GLN A 352 -11.34 -24.06 -14.13
N PRO A 353 -12.42 -24.16 -14.94
CA PRO A 353 -13.28 -23.01 -15.25
C PRO A 353 -13.89 -22.36 -14.00
N ILE A 354 -13.99 -21.03 -13.99
CA ILE A 354 -14.38 -20.26 -12.80
C ILE A 354 -15.87 -20.39 -12.47
N ASN A 355 -16.77 -20.38 -13.46
CA ASN A 355 -18.21 -20.39 -13.22
C ASN A 355 -18.70 -21.65 -12.47
N PRO A 356 -18.22 -22.88 -12.78
CA PRO A 356 -18.48 -24.06 -11.96
C PRO A 356 -17.96 -23.98 -10.53
N LEU A 357 -16.80 -23.34 -10.30
CA LEU A 357 -16.24 -23.14 -8.95
C LEU A 357 -17.13 -22.20 -8.14
N LEU A 358 -17.50 -21.05 -8.72
CA LEU A 358 -18.38 -20.06 -8.10
C LEU A 358 -19.74 -20.68 -7.75
N SER A 359 -20.33 -21.42 -8.69
CA SER A 359 -21.62 -22.10 -8.51
C SER A 359 -21.57 -23.19 -7.41
N TYR A 360 -20.52 -24.02 -7.39
CA TYR A 360 -20.41 -25.12 -6.43
C TYR A 360 -20.26 -24.64 -4.98
N PHE A 361 -19.55 -23.54 -4.76
CA PHE A 361 -19.34 -22.96 -3.42
C PHE A 361 -20.28 -21.78 -3.09
N GLY A 362 -21.22 -21.42 -3.98
CA GLY A 362 -22.16 -20.30 -3.74
C GLY A 362 -21.48 -18.93 -3.64
N LEU A 363 -20.41 -18.72 -4.43
CA LEU A 363 -19.54 -17.54 -4.37
C LEU A 363 -19.93 -16.47 -5.38
N GLN A 364 -19.70 -15.21 -5.00
CA GLN A 364 -19.82 -14.04 -5.85
C GLN A 364 -18.41 -13.56 -6.22
N LEU A 365 -18.14 -13.34 -7.51
CA LEU A 365 -16.86 -12.77 -7.95
C LEU A 365 -16.77 -11.29 -7.55
N VAL A 366 -15.63 -10.85 -7.02
CA VAL A 366 -15.37 -9.42 -6.81
C VAL A 366 -15.00 -8.79 -8.15
N THR A 367 -15.74 -7.75 -8.54
CA THR A 367 -15.57 -7.03 -9.81
C THR A 367 -15.58 -5.52 -9.60
N GLY A 368 -15.03 -4.77 -10.56
CA GLY A 368 -15.01 -3.30 -10.59
C GLY A 368 -14.90 -2.78 -12.02
#